data_AF-A0A974YGK9-F1
#
_entry.id   AF-A0A974YGK9-F1
#
_cell.length_a   1.000
_cell.length_b   1.000
_cell.length_c   1.000
_cell.angle_alpha   90.00
_cell.angle_beta   90.00
_cell.angle_gamma   90.00
#
_symmetry.space_group_name_H-M   'P 1'
#
loop_
_entity.id
_entity.type
_entity.pdbx_description
1 polymer ?
#
loop_
_entity_poly.entity_id
_entity_poly.type
_entity_poly.pdbx_seq_one_letter_code
_entity_poly.pdbx_strand_id
1 'polypeptide(L)'
;MPKNPGVFTEQGLASLKGSIAAICRHPYNGERSFVGFATHFGGGAFATVTDGKIKLPWTEWKGAGPYHDLRIHLLDGSGAMFWVDWVYETPIMPVAVLQVRGEGIERWPDPEIATIAAMHGKNHLWRIGYADGQFADHRLELNSLGTEPPQVVKAGWISTHPCLTYFRHGGDPEFSGKRTIAGHACFDYPTKSDLGGPVVDNEGRLAGVLVGANLGPQEAHVGAYVPSQMITPFVGEARAAKVYHSFHRSLFQVLHQIDESEVTASAA
;
A
#
# COMPACT_ATOMS: atom_id res chain seq x y z
N MET A 1 -1.90 -25.24 -19.68
CA MET A 1 -2.52 -24.01 -19.13
C MET A 1 -3.90 -23.84 -19.74
N PRO A 2 -4.97 -23.59 -18.96
CA PRO A 2 -6.24 -23.17 -19.54
C PRO A 2 -6.05 -21.80 -20.20
N LYS A 3 -6.53 -21.65 -21.43
CA LYS A 3 -6.14 -20.61 -22.39
C LYS A 3 -6.92 -19.28 -22.31
N ASN A 4 -7.71 -19.03 -21.26
CA ASN A 4 -8.53 -17.82 -21.22
C ASN A 4 -8.70 -17.29 -19.80
N PRO A 5 -8.02 -16.19 -19.39
CA PRO A 5 -8.12 -15.60 -18.05
C PRO A 5 -9.51 -15.01 -17.71
N GLY A 6 -10.49 -15.18 -18.60
CA GLY A 6 -11.73 -14.42 -18.57
C GLY A 6 -11.52 -13.01 -19.11
N VAL A 7 -12.61 -12.32 -19.44
CA VAL A 7 -12.56 -10.92 -19.87
C VAL A 7 -12.53 -10.05 -18.62
N PHE A 8 -11.50 -9.21 -18.48
CA PHE A 8 -11.51 -8.16 -17.46
C PHE A 8 -12.57 -7.12 -17.83
N THR A 9 -13.50 -6.86 -16.94
CA THR A 9 -14.63 -5.97 -17.21
C THR A 9 -14.18 -4.50 -17.19
N GLU A 10 -14.89 -3.63 -17.91
CA GLU A 10 -14.65 -2.17 -17.84
C GLU A 10 -14.84 -1.63 -16.42
N GLN A 11 -15.84 -2.15 -15.71
CA GLN A 11 -16.05 -1.89 -14.28
C GLN A 11 -14.84 -2.34 -13.44
N GLY A 12 -14.27 -3.50 -13.74
CA GLY A 12 -13.06 -3.99 -13.11
C GLY A 12 -11.87 -3.05 -13.31
N LEU A 13 -11.70 -2.52 -14.52
CA LEU A 13 -10.65 -1.56 -14.84
C LEU A 13 -10.84 -0.24 -14.09
N ALA A 14 -12.06 0.29 -14.06
CA ALA A 14 -12.36 1.52 -13.33
C ALA A 14 -12.10 1.36 -11.82
N SER A 15 -12.57 0.25 -11.23
CA SER A 15 -12.36 -0.08 -9.81
C SER A 15 -10.87 -0.17 -9.47
N LEU A 16 -10.11 -0.90 -10.28
CA LEU A 16 -8.69 -1.12 -10.04
C LEU A 16 -7.85 0.15 -10.20
N LYS A 17 -8.19 1.04 -11.14
CA LYS A 17 -7.59 2.39 -11.24
C LYS A 17 -7.96 3.29 -10.06
N GLY A 18 -9.19 3.19 -9.56
CA GLY A 18 -9.62 3.90 -8.35
C GLY A 18 -9.06 3.35 -7.04
N SER A 19 -8.37 2.20 -7.08
CA SER A 19 -7.84 1.50 -5.91
C SER A 19 -6.33 1.66 -5.74
N ILE A 20 -5.64 2.33 -6.66
CA ILE A 20 -4.18 2.43 -6.66
C ILE A 20 -3.70 3.87 -6.48
N ALA A 21 -2.67 4.02 -5.66
CA ALA A 21 -1.89 5.23 -5.57
C ALA A 21 -0.40 4.89 -5.57
N ALA A 22 0.42 5.88 -5.92
CA ALA A 22 1.87 5.77 -5.81
C ALA A 22 2.34 6.33 -4.46
N ILE A 23 3.29 5.64 -3.85
CA ILE A 23 4.03 6.14 -2.69
C ILE A 23 5.30 6.77 -3.19
N CYS A 24 5.47 8.05 -2.85
CA CYS A 24 6.65 8.83 -3.15
C CYS A 24 7.27 9.39 -1.88
N ARG A 25 8.60 9.38 -1.80
CA ARG A 25 9.40 10.07 -0.81
C ARG A 25 9.64 11.51 -1.22
N HIS A 26 9.77 12.42 -0.26
CA HIS A 26 10.25 13.76 -0.53
C HIS A 26 11.73 13.72 -0.95
N PRO A 27 12.11 14.31 -2.10
CA PRO A 27 13.49 14.24 -2.61
C PRO A 27 14.42 15.15 -1.81
N TYR A 28 14.81 14.72 -0.61
CA TYR A 28 16.02 15.25 0.00
C TYR A 28 17.21 14.71 -0.82
N ASN A 29 17.99 15.59 -1.44
CA ASN A 29 19.29 15.28 -2.08
C ASN A 29 19.26 14.59 -3.47
N GLY A 30 18.19 14.72 -4.26
CA GLY A 30 18.19 14.28 -5.67
C GLY A 30 18.10 12.76 -5.89
N GLU A 31 17.70 12.01 -4.86
CA GLU A 31 17.42 10.57 -4.89
C GLU A 31 16.07 10.21 -5.52
N ARG A 32 15.90 8.93 -5.90
CA ARG A 32 14.66 8.42 -6.54
C ARG A 32 13.46 8.61 -5.60
N SER A 33 12.48 9.40 -6.02
CA SER A 33 11.33 9.72 -5.17
C SER A 33 10.28 8.62 -5.14
N PHE A 34 10.14 7.77 -6.15
CA PHE A 34 9.14 6.69 -6.14
C PHE A 34 9.60 5.49 -5.31
N VAL A 35 8.71 5.02 -4.44
CA VAL A 35 8.99 3.95 -3.47
C VAL A 35 8.28 2.65 -3.84
N GLY A 36 7.03 2.74 -4.28
CA GLY A 36 6.17 1.59 -4.60
C GLY A 36 4.71 2.03 -4.73
N PHE A 37 3.77 1.09 -4.76
CA PHE A 37 2.35 1.41 -4.76
C PHE A 37 1.73 1.34 -3.36
N ALA A 38 0.55 1.94 -3.25
CA ALA A 38 -0.37 1.75 -2.15
C ALA A 38 -1.76 1.42 -2.70
N THR A 39 -2.48 0.59 -1.96
CA THR A 39 -3.84 0.19 -2.25
C THR A 39 -4.81 0.98 -1.39
N HIS A 40 -5.82 1.61 -1.99
CA HIS A 40 -6.85 2.34 -1.26
C HIS A 40 -7.79 1.38 -0.50
N PHE A 41 -8.15 1.74 0.74
CA PHE A 41 -9.10 1.01 1.59
C PHE A 41 -10.22 1.92 2.14
N GLY A 42 -10.45 3.06 1.47
CA GLY A 42 -11.46 4.03 1.84
C GLY A 42 -10.99 5.07 2.86
N GLY A 43 -11.75 6.14 3.02
CA GLY A 43 -11.59 7.15 4.08
C GLY A 43 -10.16 7.63 4.30
N GLY A 44 -9.40 7.86 3.23
CA GLY A 44 -8.00 8.28 3.27
C GLY A 44 -7.01 7.23 3.81
N ALA A 45 -7.40 5.97 3.88
CA ALA A 45 -6.54 4.87 4.31
C ALA A 45 -5.97 4.11 3.11
N PHE A 46 -4.67 3.83 3.17
CA PHE A 46 -3.90 3.17 2.13
C PHE A 46 -3.08 2.04 2.73
N ALA A 47 -3.12 0.85 2.13
CA ALA A 47 -2.30 -0.27 2.54
C ALA A 47 -1.11 -0.45 1.60
N THR A 48 0.06 -0.73 2.15
CA THR A 48 1.28 -1.02 1.40
C THR A 48 2.15 -2.02 2.15
N VAL A 49 3.30 -2.41 1.61
CA VAL A 49 4.24 -3.32 2.29
C VAL A 49 4.99 -2.61 3.43
N THR A 50 5.35 -3.34 4.50
CA THR A 50 6.10 -2.78 5.64
C THR A 50 7.59 -2.57 5.39
N ASP A 51 8.15 -3.13 4.31
CA ASP A 51 9.59 -3.37 4.17
C ASP A 51 10.15 -2.92 2.80
N GLY A 52 11.48 -2.83 2.72
CA GLY A 52 12.26 -2.73 1.48
C GLY A 52 12.57 -1.33 0.93
N LYS A 53 11.67 -0.34 1.02
CA LYS A 53 11.93 1.05 0.54
C LYS A 53 11.16 2.16 1.29
N ILE A 54 10.12 1.78 2.04
CA ILE A 54 9.17 2.73 2.66
C ILE A 54 9.68 3.24 4.01
N LYS A 55 10.43 2.42 4.75
CA LYS A 55 11.06 2.78 6.02
C LYS A 55 12.50 3.24 5.78
N LEU A 56 12.87 4.46 6.17
CA LEU A 56 14.27 4.88 6.17
C LEU A 56 15.06 4.21 7.31
N PRO A 57 16.36 3.94 7.11
CA PRO A 57 17.25 3.60 8.21
C PRO A 57 17.20 4.68 9.29
N TRP A 58 17.21 4.25 10.56
CA TRP A 58 17.12 5.16 11.71
C TRP A 58 18.27 6.19 11.75
N THR A 59 19.41 5.87 11.13
CA THR A 59 20.59 6.74 11.04
C THR A 59 20.43 7.93 10.10
N GLU A 60 19.42 7.94 9.22
CA GLU A 60 19.18 9.01 8.24
C GLU A 60 18.20 10.09 8.73
N TRP A 61 17.82 10.02 10.00
CA TRP A 61 16.80 10.88 10.59
C TRP A 61 17.31 12.18 11.20
N LYS A 62 16.58 13.27 10.94
CA LYS A 62 16.71 14.56 11.64
C LYS A 62 15.52 14.83 12.56
N GLY A 63 15.13 13.84 13.39
CA GLY A 63 14.09 14.00 14.41
C GLY A 63 12.63 13.86 13.95
N ALA A 64 12.36 13.40 12.73
CA ALA A 64 11.00 13.17 12.21
C ALA A 64 10.81 11.72 11.70
N GLY A 65 9.71 11.05 12.12
CA GLY A 65 9.24 9.67 11.82
C GLY A 65 9.88 8.89 10.65
N PRO A 66 9.95 7.54 10.60
CA PRO A 66 10.67 6.84 9.51
C PRO A 66 9.91 6.88 8.17
N TYR A 67 8.74 7.51 8.25
CA TYR A 67 7.71 7.66 7.25
C TYR A 67 7.31 9.14 7.05
N HIS A 68 7.97 10.10 7.72
CA HIS A 68 7.55 11.52 7.76
C HIS A 68 7.59 12.24 6.41
N ASP A 69 8.40 11.73 5.49
CA ASP A 69 8.67 12.26 4.18
C ASP A 69 7.88 11.53 3.08
N LEU A 70 6.96 10.63 3.47
CA LEU A 70 6.11 9.90 2.54
C LEU A 70 4.90 10.73 2.10
N ARG A 71 4.60 10.58 0.80
CA ARG A 71 3.50 11.21 0.10
C ARG A 71 2.76 10.17 -0.73
N ILE A 72 1.45 10.28 -0.79
CA ILE A 72 0.58 9.52 -1.68
C ILE A 72 0.25 10.40 -2.89
N HIS A 73 0.46 9.86 -4.08
CA HIS A 73 0.06 10.48 -5.34
C HIS A 73 -1.04 9.64 -5.99
N LEU A 74 -2.18 10.25 -6.28
CA LEU A 74 -3.29 9.56 -6.94
C LEU A 74 -2.98 9.33 -8.41
N LEU A 75 -3.34 8.13 -8.87
CA LEU A 75 -3.12 7.69 -10.25
C LEU A 75 -4.41 7.67 -11.08
N ASP A 76 -5.41 8.45 -10.66
CA ASP A 76 -6.73 8.57 -11.28
C ASP A 76 -6.81 9.60 -12.42
N GLY A 77 -5.66 10.16 -12.84
CA GLY A 77 -5.60 11.26 -13.80
C GLY A 77 -5.48 12.64 -13.16
N SER A 78 -5.78 12.79 -11.86
CA SER A 78 -5.67 14.09 -11.17
C SER A 78 -4.24 14.45 -10.79
N GLY A 79 -3.38 13.44 -10.53
CA GLY A 79 -2.04 13.64 -9.98
C GLY A 79 -2.02 14.24 -8.57
N ALA A 80 -3.17 14.29 -7.88
CA ALA A 80 -3.28 14.90 -6.56
C ALA A 80 -2.34 14.24 -5.54
N MET A 81 -1.77 15.05 -4.66
CA MET A 81 -0.74 14.62 -3.71
C MET A 81 -1.15 14.94 -2.27
N PHE A 82 -0.94 13.97 -1.38
CA PHE A 82 -1.25 14.08 0.05
C PHE A 82 -0.08 13.59 0.89
N TRP A 83 0.20 14.28 2.00
CA TRP A 83 1.17 13.80 2.99
C TRP A 83 0.60 12.65 3.81
N VAL A 84 1.46 11.68 4.12
CA VAL A 84 1.11 10.62 5.07
C VAL A 84 1.17 11.19 6.48
N ASP A 85 0.02 11.24 7.15
CA ASP A 85 -0.07 11.77 8.51
C ASP A 85 0.32 10.74 9.57
N TRP A 86 -0.02 9.48 9.31
CA TRP A 86 0.12 8.40 10.28
C TRP A 86 0.38 7.08 9.58
N VAL A 87 1.18 6.23 10.22
CA VAL A 87 1.49 4.88 9.77
C VAL A 87 1.24 3.91 10.90
N TYR A 88 0.50 2.84 10.59
CA TYR A 88 0.28 1.71 11.47
C TYR A 88 0.86 0.46 10.81
N GLU A 89 1.98 -0.04 11.35
CA GLU A 89 2.55 -1.32 10.94
C GLU A 89 1.70 -2.44 11.55
N THR A 90 1.16 -3.34 10.72
CA THR A 90 0.35 -4.45 11.23
C THR A 90 1.23 -5.49 11.93
N PRO A 91 0.77 -6.12 13.02
CA PRO A 91 1.60 -7.01 13.82
C PRO A 91 1.83 -8.40 13.21
N ILE A 92 0.92 -8.85 12.33
CA ILE A 92 0.84 -10.26 11.89
C ILE A 92 0.97 -10.45 10.37
N MET A 93 1.09 -9.35 9.62
CA MET A 93 1.18 -9.37 8.16
C MET A 93 2.19 -8.31 7.70
N PRO A 94 2.80 -8.47 6.52
CA PRO A 94 3.78 -7.52 5.99
C PRO A 94 3.11 -6.29 5.37
N VAL A 95 2.10 -5.74 6.04
CA VAL A 95 1.31 -4.61 5.56
C VAL A 95 1.39 -3.46 6.55
N ALA A 96 1.62 -2.26 6.04
CA ALA A 96 1.47 -1.01 6.76
C ALA A 96 0.21 -0.30 6.25
N VAL A 97 -0.57 0.24 7.17
CA VAL A 97 -1.68 1.14 6.84
C VAL A 97 -1.18 2.57 7.00
N LEU A 98 -1.17 3.30 5.90
CA LEU A 98 -0.89 4.73 5.80
C LEU A 98 -2.22 5.48 5.87
N GLN A 99 -2.30 6.49 6.72
CA GLN A 99 -3.48 7.35 6.80
C GLN A 99 -3.09 8.76 6.33
N VAL A 100 -3.77 9.24 5.31
CA VAL A 100 -3.66 10.62 4.79
C VAL A 100 -4.88 11.44 5.24
N ARG A 101 -4.77 12.77 5.19
CA ARG A 101 -5.90 13.71 5.34
C ARG A 101 -6.02 14.62 4.13
N GLY A 102 -7.25 14.99 3.83
CA GLY A 102 -7.61 15.94 2.78
C GLY A 102 -9.05 15.74 2.35
N GLU A 103 -9.82 16.83 2.18
CA GLU A 103 -11.25 16.73 1.86
C GLU A 103 -11.53 15.92 0.59
N GLY A 104 -10.62 15.93 -0.37
CA GLY A 104 -10.72 15.17 -1.61
C GLY A 104 -10.47 13.67 -1.45
N ILE A 105 -9.57 13.26 -0.53
CA ILE A 105 -9.17 11.86 -0.40
C ILE A 105 -10.05 11.05 0.55
N GLU A 106 -10.68 11.72 1.51
CA GLU A 106 -11.63 11.08 2.44
C GLU A 106 -12.95 10.68 1.74
N ARG A 107 -13.28 11.36 0.64
CA ARG A 107 -14.48 11.09 -0.19
C ARG A 107 -14.19 10.24 -1.42
N TRP A 108 -12.95 9.74 -1.54
CA TRP A 108 -12.57 8.92 -2.68
C TRP A 108 -13.31 7.56 -2.60
N PRO A 109 -13.82 7.02 -3.71
CA PRO A 109 -14.66 5.83 -3.68
C PRO A 109 -13.97 4.64 -3.02
N ASP A 110 -14.66 4.02 -2.07
CA ASP A 110 -14.20 2.80 -1.42
C ASP A 110 -14.28 1.63 -2.42
N PRO A 111 -13.21 0.83 -2.59
CA PRO A 111 -13.29 -0.35 -3.43
C PRO A 111 -14.13 -1.44 -2.76
N GLU A 112 -14.91 -2.15 -3.58
CA GLU A 112 -15.60 -3.35 -3.11
C GLU A 112 -14.58 -4.42 -2.74
N ILE A 113 -14.71 -5.02 -1.56
CA ILE A 113 -13.78 -6.05 -1.07
C ILE A 113 -14.29 -7.44 -1.47
N ALA A 114 -13.42 -8.24 -2.10
CA ALA A 114 -13.68 -9.66 -2.28
C ALA A 114 -13.34 -10.42 -0.99
N THR A 115 -14.30 -11.16 -0.44
CA THR A 115 -14.05 -12.01 0.73
C THR A 115 -13.20 -13.22 0.34
N ILE A 116 -12.48 -13.80 1.29
CA ILE A 116 -11.69 -15.03 1.08
C ILE A 116 -12.59 -16.16 0.56
N ALA A 117 -13.82 -16.25 1.07
CA ALA A 117 -14.82 -17.20 0.61
C ALA A 117 -15.24 -16.94 -0.86
N ALA A 118 -15.46 -15.68 -1.25
CA ALA A 118 -15.78 -15.32 -2.63
C ALA A 118 -14.61 -15.54 -3.62
N MET A 119 -13.38 -15.62 -3.09
CA MET A 119 -12.19 -15.97 -3.86
C MET A 119 -11.99 -17.49 -3.99
N HIS A 120 -12.67 -18.30 -3.18
CA HIS A 120 -12.61 -19.75 -3.27
C HIS A 120 -13.26 -20.24 -4.57
N GLY A 121 -12.56 -21.08 -5.33
CA GLY A 121 -13.02 -21.55 -6.64
C GLY A 121 -12.80 -20.57 -7.81
N LYS A 122 -12.28 -19.35 -7.56
CA LYS A 122 -11.76 -18.49 -8.63
C LYS A 122 -10.38 -18.97 -9.08
N ASN A 123 -10.09 -18.86 -10.37
CA ASN A 123 -8.80 -19.27 -10.94
C ASN A 123 -7.93 -18.09 -11.36
N HIS A 124 -8.50 -16.89 -11.46
CA HIS A 124 -7.87 -15.73 -12.09
C HIS A 124 -8.00 -14.49 -11.22
N LEU A 125 -6.98 -13.64 -11.35
CA LEU A 125 -6.82 -12.37 -10.68
C LEU A 125 -6.20 -11.37 -11.65
N TRP A 126 -6.34 -10.10 -11.33
CA TRP A 126 -5.73 -9.01 -12.06
C TRP A 126 -4.94 -8.16 -11.09
N ARG A 127 -3.77 -7.72 -11.54
CA ARG A 127 -2.97 -6.72 -10.83
C ARG A 127 -2.74 -5.54 -11.74
N ILE A 128 -2.36 -4.43 -11.13
CA ILE A 128 -1.81 -3.27 -11.83
C ILE A 128 -0.37 -3.09 -11.38
N GLY A 129 0.50 -2.83 -12.35
CA GLY A 129 1.93 -2.59 -12.13
C GLY A 129 2.49 -1.84 -13.32
N TYR A 130 3.80 -1.73 -13.44
CA TYR A 130 4.39 -1.18 -14.66
C TYR A 130 4.59 -2.27 -15.73
N ALA A 131 4.67 -1.86 -17.01
CA ALA A 131 5.01 -2.76 -18.12
C ALA A 131 6.39 -3.38 -17.91
N ASP A 132 6.61 -4.60 -18.42
CA ASP A 132 7.90 -5.30 -18.31
C ASP A 132 9.03 -4.50 -18.99
N GLY A 133 10.23 -4.49 -18.40
CA GLY A 133 11.44 -3.87 -18.97
C GLY A 133 12.09 -2.80 -18.09
N GLN A 134 12.85 -1.89 -18.73
CA GLN A 134 13.69 -0.82 -18.13
C GLN A 134 13.00 0.12 -17.12
N PHE A 135 11.68 0.03 -16.94
CA PHE A 135 10.93 0.82 -15.95
C PHE A 135 11.15 0.38 -14.50
N ALA A 136 11.79 -0.79 -14.27
CA ALA A 136 12.35 -1.13 -12.96
C ALA A 136 13.44 -0.15 -12.49
N ASP A 137 14.02 0.66 -13.40
CA ASP A 137 15.16 1.54 -13.15
C ASP A 137 15.00 3.01 -13.55
N HIS A 138 13.87 3.41 -14.14
CA HIS A 138 13.62 4.82 -14.43
C HIS A 138 13.12 5.58 -13.21
N ARG A 139 13.67 6.78 -13.01
CA ARG A 139 13.12 7.80 -12.12
C ARG A 139 11.75 8.19 -12.68
N LEU A 140 10.68 7.73 -12.04
CA LEU A 140 9.35 8.30 -12.27
C LEU A 140 9.42 9.80 -12.01
N GLU A 141 9.10 10.60 -13.02
CA GLU A 141 9.08 12.06 -12.87
C GLU A 141 7.88 12.43 -11.99
N LEU A 142 8.15 13.00 -10.82
CA LEU A 142 7.09 13.34 -9.85
C LEU A 142 6.05 14.31 -10.41
N ASN A 143 6.46 15.18 -11.35
CA ASN A 143 5.62 16.21 -11.93
C ASN A 143 4.60 15.64 -12.93
N SER A 144 4.83 14.44 -13.43
CA SER A 144 3.98 13.77 -14.40
C SER A 144 3.31 12.51 -13.82
N LEU A 145 3.53 12.25 -12.53
CA LEU A 145 2.97 11.13 -11.80
C LEU A 145 1.45 11.27 -11.68
N GLY A 146 0.71 10.31 -12.24
CA GLY A 146 -0.75 10.36 -12.34
C GLY A 146 -1.27 10.98 -13.63
N THR A 147 -0.41 11.55 -14.48
CA THR A 147 -0.76 12.08 -15.81
C THR A 147 -0.03 11.39 -16.98
N GLU A 148 1.06 10.65 -16.72
CA GLU A 148 1.76 9.80 -17.72
C GLU A 148 1.16 8.38 -17.87
N PRO A 149 1.11 7.79 -19.09
CA PRO A 149 0.56 6.45 -19.32
C PRO A 149 1.64 5.34 -19.47
N PRO A 150 1.32 4.05 -19.16
CA PRO A 150 0.37 3.64 -18.14
C PRO A 150 0.90 2.52 -17.24
N GLN A 151 0.40 2.48 -16.01
CA GLN A 151 0.37 1.21 -15.31
C GLN A 151 -0.37 0.19 -16.19
N VAL A 152 0.19 -1.00 -16.35
CA VAL A 152 -0.37 -2.07 -17.15
C VAL A 152 -1.15 -3.00 -16.23
N VAL A 153 -2.36 -3.33 -16.67
CA VAL A 153 -3.15 -4.37 -16.05
C VAL A 153 -2.63 -5.72 -16.53
N LYS A 154 -2.20 -6.55 -15.59
CA LYS A 154 -1.63 -7.88 -15.86
C LYS A 154 -2.54 -8.95 -15.25
N ALA A 155 -2.88 -9.95 -16.05
CA ALA A 155 -3.58 -11.13 -15.57
C ALA A 155 -2.64 -11.99 -14.71
N GLY A 156 -3.22 -12.71 -13.76
CA GLY A 156 -2.55 -13.74 -12.98
C GLY A 156 -3.44 -14.94 -12.72
N TRP A 157 -2.81 -16.08 -12.47
CA TRP A 157 -3.48 -17.33 -12.12
C TRP A 157 -3.29 -17.64 -10.65
N ILE A 158 -4.37 -17.98 -9.96
CA ILE A 158 -4.29 -18.44 -8.57
C ILE A 158 -3.60 -19.80 -8.57
N SER A 159 -2.41 -19.85 -7.96
CA SER A 159 -1.66 -21.09 -7.74
C SER A 159 -2.14 -21.77 -6.46
N THR A 160 -2.35 -20.98 -5.42
CA THR A 160 -2.85 -21.44 -4.12
C THR A 160 -3.84 -20.43 -3.57
N HIS A 161 -5.04 -20.89 -3.19
CA HIS A 161 -5.99 -20.07 -2.45
C HIS A 161 -5.40 -19.62 -1.10
N PRO A 162 -5.87 -18.49 -0.52
CA PRO A 162 -5.31 -17.96 0.71
C PRO A 162 -5.19 -19.00 1.83
N CYS A 163 -3.96 -19.23 2.29
CA CYS A 163 -3.63 -20.18 3.35
C CYS A 163 -2.45 -19.68 4.17
N LEU A 164 -2.20 -20.27 5.34
CA LEU A 164 -1.04 -19.94 6.16
C LEU A 164 0.24 -20.37 5.43
N THR A 165 1.02 -19.39 4.98
CA THR A 165 2.19 -19.60 4.14
C THR A 165 3.25 -18.52 4.36
N TYR A 166 4.43 -18.71 3.79
CA TYR A 166 5.47 -17.69 3.77
C TYR A 166 5.19 -16.69 2.65
N PHE A 167 5.45 -15.41 2.90
CA PHE A 167 5.17 -14.36 1.91
C PHE A 167 6.42 -13.80 1.21
N ARG A 168 7.65 -14.14 1.66
CA ARG A 168 8.93 -13.72 1.04
C ARG A 168 10.00 -14.80 1.07
N HIS A 169 10.70 -14.96 -0.05
CA HIS A 169 11.92 -15.77 -0.18
C HIS A 169 13.10 -14.88 -0.63
N GLY A 170 14.18 -14.86 0.13
CA GLY A 170 15.53 -14.47 -0.32
C GLY A 170 15.87 -12.98 -0.49
N GLY A 171 14.93 -12.05 -0.29
CA GLY A 171 15.17 -10.62 -0.56
C GLY A 171 15.38 -9.70 0.66
N ASP A 172 14.91 -10.11 1.84
CA ASP A 172 14.96 -9.32 3.08
C ASP A 172 15.12 -10.28 4.28
N PRO A 173 16.25 -10.28 5.00
CA PRO A 173 16.49 -11.18 6.12
C PRO A 173 15.50 -11.04 7.28
N GLU A 174 14.92 -9.85 7.49
CA GLU A 174 14.01 -9.58 8.63
C GLU A 174 12.62 -10.19 8.41
N PHE A 175 12.23 -10.37 7.15
CA PHE A 175 10.91 -10.88 6.76
C PHE A 175 10.97 -12.24 6.07
N SER A 176 12.17 -12.73 5.75
CA SER A 176 12.41 -14.09 5.26
C SER A 176 11.97 -15.11 6.31
N GLY A 177 10.95 -15.90 5.99
CA GLY A 177 10.45 -16.94 6.89
C GLY A 177 9.32 -16.52 7.85
N LYS A 178 8.82 -15.27 7.78
CA LYS A 178 7.57 -14.93 8.47
C LYS A 178 6.38 -15.57 7.73
N ARG A 179 5.48 -16.20 8.48
CA ARG A 179 4.23 -16.80 7.95
C ARG A 179 3.07 -15.84 8.13
N THR A 180 2.19 -15.78 7.15
CA THR A 180 0.90 -15.06 7.22
C THR A 180 -0.11 -15.81 6.35
N ILE A 181 -1.39 -15.44 6.41
CA ILE A 181 -2.35 -15.97 5.44
C ILE A 181 -2.21 -15.15 4.16
N ALA A 182 -1.76 -15.80 3.08
CA ALA A 182 -1.55 -15.16 1.79
C ALA A 182 -2.04 -16.08 0.65
N GLY A 183 -2.51 -15.47 -0.42
CA GLY A 183 -2.75 -16.16 -1.69
C GLY A 183 -1.51 -16.10 -2.56
N HIS A 184 -1.20 -17.19 -3.26
CA HIS A 184 -0.11 -17.23 -4.23
C HIS A 184 -0.68 -17.24 -5.63
N ALA A 185 -0.17 -16.36 -6.48
CA ALA A 185 -0.61 -16.24 -7.85
C ALA A 185 0.60 -16.11 -8.79
N CYS A 186 0.51 -16.75 -9.95
CA CYS A 186 1.48 -16.59 -11.01
C CYS A 186 1.09 -15.37 -11.83
N PHE A 187 1.91 -14.32 -11.77
CA PHE A 187 1.74 -13.10 -12.56
C PHE A 187 2.87 -12.99 -13.57
N ASP A 188 2.62 -12.33 -14.70
CA ASP A 188 3.68 -11.95 -15.61
C ASP A 188 4.67 -11.01 -14.87
N TYR A 189 5.84 -11.53 -14.49
CA TYR A 189 6.98 -10.85 -13.84
C TYR A 189 6.65 -9.71 -12.85
N PRO A 190 6.14 -10.00 -11.64
CA PRO A 190 5.96 -8.96 -10.63
C PRO A 190 7.34 -8.39 -10.22
N THR A 191 7.44 -7.06 -10.17
CA THR A 191 8.67 -6.38 -9.74
C THR A 191 8.53 -5.83 -8.33
N LYS A 192 9.65 -5.47 -7.68
CA LYS A 192 9.63 -4.84 -6.35
C LYS A 192 8.85 -3.51 -6.34
N SER A 193 8.79 -2.81 -7.47
CA SER A 193 8.04 -1.56 -7.63
C SER A 193 6.53 -1.76 -7.66
N ASP A 194 6.06 -2.97 -7.96
CA ASP A 194 4.63 -3.31 -8.01
C ASP A 194 4.06 -3.62 -6.61
N LEU A 195 4.92 -3.79 -5.62
CA LEU A 195 4.51 -4.12 -4.25
C LEU A 195 3.69 -2.99 -3.63
N GLY A 196 2.73 -3.39 -2.80
CA GLY A 196 1.70 -2.51 -2.24
C GLY A 196 0.56 -2.19 -3.21
N GLY A 197 0.65 -2.63 -4.47
CA GLY A 197 -0.40 -2.46 -5.48
C GLY A 197 -1.59 -3.41 -5.27
N PRO A 198 -2.78 -3.04 -5.78
CA PRO A 198 -3.99 -3.84 -5.61
C PRO A 198 -3.99 -5.08 -6.50
N VAL A 199 -4.58 -6.14 -5.95
CA VAL A 199 -4.94 -7.36 -6.67
C VAL A 199 -6.46 -7.48 -6.62
N VAL A 200 -7.11 -7.62 -7.77
CA VAL A 200 -8.58 -7.67 -7.92
C VAL A 200 -9.03 -8.95 -8.60
N ASP A 201 -10.28 -9.32 -8.40
CA ASP A 201 -10.93 -10.38 -9.17
C ASP A 201 -11.44 -9.88 -10.54
N ASN A 202 -12.06 -10.77 -11.32
CA ASN A 202 -12.61 -10.44 -12.65
C ASN A 202 -13.76 -9.41 -12.63
N GLU A 203 -14.40 -9.21 -11.47
CA GLU A 203 -15.48 -8.25 -11.27
C GLU A 203 -14.96 -6.90 -10.77
N GLY A 204 -13.65 -6.77 -10.53
CA GLY A 204 -13.05 -5.54 -10.00
C GLY A 204 -13.03 -5.44 -8.49
N ARG A 205 -13.44 -6.49 -7.77
CA ARG A 205 -13.44 -6.47 -6.31
C ARG A 205 -12.03 -6.70 -5.82
N LEU A 206 -11.60 -5.88 -4.86
CA LEU A 206 -10.28 -5.92 -4.26
C LEU A 206 -10.09 -7.20 -3.47
N ALA A 207 -9.28 -8.10 -4.03
CA ALA A 207 -8.94 -9.39 -3.45
C ALA A 207 -7.79 -9.26 -2.44
N GLY A 208 -6.85 -8.35 -2.67
CA GLY A 208 -5.71 -8.17 -1.77
C GLY A 208 -4.72 -7.10 -2.17
N VAL A 209 -3.63 -7.05 -1.39
CA VAL A 209 -2.45 -6.20 -1.63
C VAL A 209 -1.27 -7.08 -2.00
N LEU A 210 -0.56 -6.76 -3.08
CA LEU A 210 0.63 -7.49 -3.51
C LEU A 210 1.79 -7.25 -2.52
N VAL A 211 2.30 -8.31 -1.89
CA VAL A 211 3.34 -8.22 -0.84
C VAL A 211 4.63 -8.97 -1.16
N GLY A 212 4.59 -9.87 -2.14
CA GLY A 212 5.71 -10.69 -2.55
C GLY A 212 5.80 -10.77 -4.07
N ALA A 213 7.02 -10.73 -4.58
CA ALA A 213 7.36 -10.90 -5.98
C ALA A 213 8.48 -11.95 -6.10
N ASN A 214 8.41 -12.79 -7.14
CA ASN A 214 9.43 -13.79 -7.48
C ASN A 214 9.75 -14.77 -6.32
N LEU A 215 8.72 -15.41 -5.77
CA LEU A 215 8.82 -16.33 -4.61
C LEU A 215 9.32 -17.74 -4.93
N GLY A 216 9.93 -17.95 -6.10
CA GLY A 216 10.50 -19.23 -6.53
C GLY A 216 11.79 -19.01 -7.33
N PRO A 217 12.30 -20.03 -8.05
CA PRO A 217 13.32 -19.83 -9.08
C PRO A 217 12.92 -18.67 -9.99
N GLN A 218 13.87 -17.95 -10.61
CA GLN A 218 13.61 -16.75 -11.42
C GLN A 218 12.53 -16.94 -12.53
N GLU A 219 12.22 -18.19 -12.87
CA GLU A 219 11.23 -18.62 -13.88
C GLU A 219 9.84 -18.96 -13.32
N ALA A 220 9.65 -18.95 -11.99
CA ALA A 220 8.40 -19.42 -11.39
C ALA A 220 7.28 -18.37 -11.41
N HIS A 221 7.60 -17.08 -11.62
CA HIS A 221 6.63 -15.98 -11.77
C HIS A 221 5.60 -15.85 -10.63
N VAL A 222 5.90 -16.42 -9.46
CA VAL A 222 4.99 -16.47 -8.31
C VAL A 222 5.11 -15.19 -7.51
N GLY A 223 3.99 -14.48 -7.36
CA GLY A 223 3.80 -13.43 -6.36
C GLY A 223 2.92 -13.90 -5.21
N ALA A 224 2.94 -13.14 -4.11
CA ALA A 224 2.01 -13.31 -3.00
C ALA A 224 1.23 -12.03 -2.74
N TYR A 225 -0.04 -12.19 -2.40
CA TYR A 225 -0.88 -11.10 -1.91
C TYR A 225 -1.50 -11.45 -0.56
N VAL A 226 -1.66 -10.45 0.30
CA VAL A 226 -2.44 -10.58 1.54
C VAL A 226 -3.90 -10.27 1.22
N PRO A 227 -4.87 -11.12 1.61
CA PRO A 227 -6.28 -10.88 1.32
C PRO A 227 -6.80 -9.59 1.97
N SER A 228 -7.56 -8.81 1.21
CA SER A 228 -8.07 -7.51 1.69
C SER A 228 -8.95 -7.64 2.92
N GLN A 229 -9.74 -8.71 3.01
CA GLN A 229 -10.57 -9.00 4.19
C GLN A 229 -9.76 -9.12 5.49
N MET A 230 -8.48 -9.48 5.41
CA MET A 230 -7.60 -9.52 6.59
C MET A 230 -7.02 -8.16 6.96
N ILE A 231 -6.90 -7.25 5.99
CA ILE A 231 -6.32 -5.91 6.18
C ILE A 231 -7.37 -4.96 6.77
N THR A 232 -8.65 -5.12 6.39
CA THR A 232 -9.75 -4.23 6.80
C THR A 232 -9.84 -3.96 8.32
N PRO A 233 -9.70 -4.96 9.22
CA PRO A 233 -9.72 -4.69 10.66
C PRO A 233 -8.62 -3.71 11.10
N PHE A 234 -7.42 -3.84 10.53
CA PHE A 234 -6.28 -2.98 10.85
C PHE A 234 -6.42 -1.57 10.27
N VAL A 235 -7.21 -1.39 9.21
CA VAL A 235 -7.60 -0.05 8.73
C VAL A 235 -8.44 0.68 9.78
N GLY A 236 -9.39 -0.04 10.40
CA GLY A 236 -10.17 0.48 11.52
C GLY A 236 -9.30 0.83 12.74
N GLU A 237 -8.40 -0.09 13.13
CA GLU A 237 -7.46 0.15 14.23
C GLU A 237 -6.51 1.32 13.96
N ALA A 238 -5.95 1.43 12.77
CA ALA A 238 -5.05 2.53 12.39
C ALA A 238 -5.75 3.89 12.52
N ARG A 239 -7.01 3.97 12.08
CA ARG A 239 -7.84 5.18 12.24
C ARG A 239 -8.08 5.50 13.70
N ALA A 240 -8.47 4.50 14.51
CA ALA A 240 -8.71 4.69 15.94
C ALA A 240 -7.44 5.12 16.68
N ALA A 241 -6.30 4.47 16.39
CA ALA A 241 -4.99 4.81 16.95
C ALA A 241 -4.58 6.24 16.59
N LYS A 242 -4.79 6.68 15.33
CA LYS A 242 -4.54 8.07 14.92
C LYS A 242 -5.40 9.05 15.71
N VAL A 243 -6.70 8.78 15.88
CA VAL A 243 -7.61 9.64 16.65
C VAL A 243 -7.15 9.75 18.10
N TYR A 244 -6.81 8.62 18.74
CA TYR A 244 -6.29 8.59 20.10
C TYR A 244 -5.01 9.43 20.25
N HIS A 245 -4.02 9.24 19.37
CA HIS A 245 -2.76 9.98 19.45
C HIS A 245 -2.94 11.48 19.14
N SER A 246 -3.84 11.83 18.22
CA SER A 246 -4.17 13.23 17.94
C SER A 246 -4.80 13.89 19.16
N PHE A 247 -5.79 13.24 19.77
CA PHE A 247 -6.44 13.74 20.99
C PHE A 247 -5.46 13.89 22.14
N HIS A 248 -4.62 12.87 22.38
CA HIS A 248 -3.60 12.90 23.42
C HIS A 248 -2.62 14.06 23.21
N ARG A 249 -2.11 14.26 21.99
CA ARG A 249 -1.20 15.38 21.68
C ARG A 249 -1.86 16.73 21.94
N SER A 250 -3.11 16.92 21.49
CA SER A 250 -3.86 18.15 21.72
C SER A 250 -4.11 18.39 23.22
N LEU A 251 -4.45 17.34 23.97
CA LEU A 251 -4.62 17.43 25.42
C LEU A 251 -3.32 17.88 26.11
N PHE A 252 -2.18 17.28 25.73
CA PHE A 252 -0.88 17.66 26.28
C PHE A 252 -0.50 19.11 25.95
N GLN A 253 -0.83 19.60 24.74
CA GLN A 253 -0.59 21.00 24.37
C GLN A 253 -1.45 21.96 25.20
N VAL A 254 -2.72 21.62 25.44
CA VAL A 254 -3.61 22.41 26.30
C VAL A 254 -3.12 22.41 27.75
N LEU A 255 -2.71 21.24 28.28
CA LEU A 255 -2.17 21.14 29.63
C LEU A 255 -0.88 21.96 29.80
N HIS A 256 0.03 21.93 28.81
CA HIS A 256 1.22 22.77 28.81
C HIS A 256 0.91 24.27 28.78
N GLN A 257 -0.10 24.70 28.00
CA GLN A 257 -0.52 26.10 27.96
C GLN A 257 -1.12 26.56 29.30
N ILE A 258 -1.85 25.69 29.99
CA ILE A 258 -2.38 25.97 31.34
C ILE A 258 -1.22 26.13 32.33
N ASP A 259 -0.25 25.20 32.32
CA ASP A 259 0.91 25.23 33.21
C ASP A 259 1.77 26.50 33.00
N GLU A 260 2.05 26.87 31.74
CA GLU A 260 2.76 28.11 31.41
C GLU A 260 1.96 29.37 31.82
N SER A 261 0.63 29.33 31.73
CA SER A 261 -0.23 30.44 32.16
C SER A 261 -0.31 30.58 33.69
N GLU A 262 -0.27 29.48 34.44
CA GLU A 262 -0.23 29.50 35.90
C GLU A 262 1.13 29.96 36.43
N VAL A 263 2.24 29.54 35.79
CA VAL A 263 3.59 30.01 36.13
C VAL A 263 3.75 31.51 35.87
N THR A 264 3.19 32.03 34.78
CA THR A 264 3.21 33.47 34.50
C THR A 264 2.28 34.28 35.42
N ALA A 265 1.13 33.73 35.82
CA ALA A 265 0.23 34.37 36.79
C ALA A 265 0.79 34.35 38.22
N SER A 266 1.56 33.33 38.60
CA SER A 266 2.23 33.26 39.92
C SER A 266 3.49 34.15 40.02
N ALA A 267 4.00 34.64 38.90
CA ALA A 267 5.20 35.49 38.84
C ALA A 267 4.89 36.99 38.74
N ALA A 268 3.60 37.37 38.65
CA ALA A 268 3.10 38.74 38.61
C ALA A 268 2.58 39.20 39.99
#